data_AF-A0A833UTK4-F1
#
_entry.id   AF-A0A833UTK4-F1
#
_cell.length_a   1.000
_cell.length_b   1.000
_cell.length_c   1.000
_cell.angle_alpha   90.00
_cell.angle_beta   90.00
_cell.angle_gamma   90.00
#
_symmetry.space_group_name_H-M   'P 1'
#
loop_
_entity.id
_entity.type
_entity.pdbx_description
1 polymer ?
#
loop_
_entity_poly.entity_id
_entity_poly.type
_entity_poly.pdbx_seq_one_letter_code
_entity_poly.pdbx_strand_id
1 'polypeptide(L)'
;MQQSHLESKAETNVYKGLPNSNIIAFEYNSILPVNLSGNEEVSGWLLNSSTNSNTITNGSLFAPLSNKDGLKLVLVGLGNPTPLYQSLESINGEENRIGIYVNKQTKQIGYILNGVNKGYKWSFSTPFNDIGFILMNGFTGFASNSPKIGSEVTMELITDHSKLQYQYPSGTTDICGNTI
;
A
#
# COMPACT_ATOMS: atom_id res chain seq x y z
N MET A 1 -8.08 -32.93 2.38
CA MET A 1 -8.38 -31.57 1.88
C MET A 1 -7.08 -30.80 1.91
N GLN A 2 -6.51 -30.53 0.73
CA GLN A 2 -5.21 -29.87 0.59
C GLN A 2 -5.47 -28.36 0.60
N GLN A 3 -4.98 -27.69 1.63
CA GLN A 3 -5.06 -26.24 1.79
C GLN A 3 -4.18 -25.62 0.68
N SER A 4 -4.81 -24.99 -0.31
CA SER A 4 -4.11 -24.29 -1.39
C SER A 4 -3.48 -23.01 -0.82
N HIS A 5 -2.25 -23.11 -0.34
CA HIS A 5 -1.42 -21.96 -0.02
C HIS A 5 -0.85 -21.39 -1.32
N LEU A 6 -1.46 -20.32 -1.83
CA LEU A 6 -0.75 -19.33 -2.63
C LEU A 6 -0.46 -18.17 -1.69
N GLU A 7 0.69 -18.23 -1.01
CA GLU A 7 1.25 -17.08 -0.32
C GLU A 7 2.07 -16.27 -1.33
N SER A 8 1.54 -15.15 -1.81
CA SER A 8 2.39 -14.08 -2.35
C SER A 8 2.91 -13.26 -1.17
N LYS A 9 3.99 -13.73 -0.53
CA LYS A 9 4.74 -12.94 0.44
C LYS A 9 5.91 -12.26 -0.28
N ALA A 10 5.75 -10.98 -0.61
CA ALA A 10 6.90 -10.12 -0.84
C ALA A 10 7.13 -9.34 0.47
N GLU A 11 7.80 -9.99 1.42
CA GLU A 11 8.35 -9.32 2.60
C GLU A 11 9.77 -8.87 2.27
N THR A 12 9.99 -7.56 2.23
CA THR A 12 11.36 -7.05 2.31
C THR A 12 11.72 -6.95 3.78
N ASN A 13 12.20 -8.05 4.38
CA ASN A 13 12.78 -8.05 5.72
C ASN A 13 14.12 -7.25 5.80
N VAL A 14 14.43 -6.47 4.75
CA VAL A 14 15.63 -5.66 4.61
C VAL A 14 15.18 -4.22 4.39
N TYR A 15 15.23 -3.43 5.47
CA TYR A 15 15.04 -1.98 5.41
C TYR A 15 16.17 -1.35 4.60
N LYS A 16 15.80 -0.45 3.68
CA LYS A 16 16.75 0.29 2.84
C LYS A 16 16.85 1.72 3.32
N GLY A 17 18.09 2.20 3.46
CA GLY A 17 18.36 3.61 3.70
C GLY A 17 17.82 4.46 2.55
N LEU A 18 17.14 5.56 2.89
CA LEU A 18 16.52 6.45 1.91
C LEU A 18 17.54 7.48 1.39
N PRO A 19 17.44 7.92 0.13
CA PRO A 19 18.32 8.92 -0.45
C PRO A 19 18.22 10.26 0.29
N ASN A 20 19.19 11.15 0.08
CA ASN A 20 19.23 12.49 0.69
C ASN A 20 18.20 13.48 0.13
N SER A 21 17.21 13.00 -0.62
CA SER A 21 16.08 13.79 -1.10
C SER A 21 15.14 14.17 0.04
N ASN A 22 14.51 15.34 -0.07
CA ASN A 22 13.51 15.80 0.90
C ASN A 22 12.19 15.04 0.76
N ILE A 23 11.78 14.75 -0.48
CA ILE A 23 10.53 14.05 -0.77
C ILE A 23 10.85 12.80 -1.57
N ILE A 24 10.34 11.66 -1.11
CA ILE A 24 10.46 10.37 -1.80
C ILE A 24 9.07 9.87 -2.18
N ALA A 25 8.97 9.13 -3.28
CA ALA A 25 7.73 8.50 -3.71
C ALA A 25 7.92 7.05 -4.19
N PHE A 26 6.83 6.30 -4.08
CA PHE A 26 6.65 4.95 -4.62
C PHE A 26 5.15 4.69 -4.76
N GLU A 27 4.78 3.67 -5.53
CA GLU A 27 3.40 3.31 -5.78
C GLU A 27 3.14 1.85 -5.42
N TYR A 28 1.90 1.56 -5.04
CA TYR A 28 1.36 0.22 -5.06
C TYR A 28 0.33 0.09 -6.15
N ASN A 29 0.28 -1.07 -6.79
CA ASN A 29 -0.84 -1.49 -7.60
C ASN A 29 -1.47 -2.76 -7.01
N SER A 30 -2.78 -2.87 -7.07
CA SER A 30 -3.50 -4.05 -6.62
C SER A 30 -4.67 -4.35 -7.53
N ILE A 31 -4.83 -5.62 -7.89
CA ILE A 31 -5.98 -6.12 -8.65
C ILE A 31 -6.67 -7.17 -7.79
N LEU A 32 -7.95 -6.96 -7.49
CA LEU A 32 -8.79 -7.90 -6.76
C LEU A 32 -10.13 -8.08 -7.48
N PRO A 33 -10.67 -9.30 -7.54
CA PRO A 33 -11.97 -9.53 -8.15
C PRO A 33 -13.06 -8.79 -7.37
N VAL A 34 -13.99 -8.16 -8.09
CA VAL A 34 -15.19 -7.53 -7.49
C VAL A 34 -16.44 -8.37 -7.71
N ASN A 35 -17.55 -7.99 -7.08
CA ASN A 35 -18.83 -8.71 -7.17
C ASN A 35 -18.71 -10.17 -6.72
N LEU A 36 -18.04 -10.38 -5.58
CA LEU A 36 -17.93 -11.70 -4.95
C LEU A 36 -19.27 -12.15 -4.38
N SER A 37 -19.47 -13.45 -4.22
CA SER A 37 -20.75 -14.04 -3.82
C SER A 37 -20.71 -14.66 -2.43
N GLY A 38 -21.81 -14.57 -1.69
CA GLY A 38 -21.94 -15.19 -0.38
C GLY A 38 -20.85 -14.73 0.60
N ASN A 39 -20.02 -15.67 1.04
CA ASN A 39 -18.94 -15.45 2.00
C ASN A 39 -17.54 -15.32 1.34
N GLU A 40 -17.49 -15.22 0.02
CA GLU A 40 -16.24 -15.01 -0.71
C GLU A 40 -15.61 -13.66 -0.35
N GLU A 41 -14.33 -13.71 -0.02
CA GLU A 41 -13.55 -12.54 0.35
C GLU A 41 -12.13 -12.69 -0.18
N VAL A 42 -11.60 -11.59 -0.73
CA VAL A 42 -10.18 -11.44 -1.06
C VAL A 42 -9.68 -10.20 -0.35
N SER A 43 -8.54 -10.30 0.32
CA SER A 43 -7.94 -9.17 1.00
C SER A 43 -6.43 -9.15 0.82
N GLY A 44 -5.83 -7.99 1.08
CA GLY A 44 -4.39 -7.83 1.05
C GLY A 44 -3.92 -6.71 1.94
N TRP A 45 -2.61 -6.71 2.20
CA TRP A 45 -1.91 -5.73 3.01
C TRP A 45 -0.75 -5.19 2.18
N LEU A 46 -0.75 -3.88 1.96
CA LEU A 46 0.32 -3.13 1.30
C LEU A 46 0.88 -2.17 2.35
N LEU A 47 2.00 -2.56 2.95
CA LEU A 47 2.58 -1.87 4.10
C LEU A 47 3.95 -1.33 3.75
N ASN A 48 4.17 -0.06 4.06
CA ASN A 48 5.50 0.53 4.15
C ASN A 48 5.75 1.02 5.58
N SER A 49 6.96 0.85 6.07
CA SER A 49 7.34 1.36 7.39
C SER A 49 8.80 1.73 7.46
N SER A 50 9.13 2.56 8.43
CA SER A 50 10.46 2.73 9.01
C SER A 50 10.47 2.09 10.39
N THR A 51 11.61 1.55 10.83
CA THR A 51 11.72 0.92 12.15
C THR A 51 12.91 1.44 12.94
N ASN A 52 12.80 1.33 14.27
CA ASN A 52 13.93 1.44 15.19
C ASN A 52 13.86 0.25 16.14
N SER A 53 14.90 -0.58 16.17
CA SER A 53 15.00 -1.73 17.08
C SER A 53 13.76 -2.63 17.00
N ASN A 54 13.35 -2.99 15.78
CA ASN A 54 12.15 -3.79 15.44
C ASN A 54 10.79 -3.16 15.79
N THR A 55 10.75 -1.89 16.21
CA THR A 55 9.50 -1.16 16.42
C THR A 55 9.21 -0.27 15.24
N ILE A 56 8.00 -0.35 14.66
CA ILE A 56 7.55 0.58 13.61
C ILE A 56 7.49 1.99 14.21
N THR A 57 8.30 2.89 13.67
CA THR A 57 8.35 4.30 14.10
C THR A 57 7.43 5.15 13.26
N ASN A 58 7.34 4.86 11.95
CA ASN A 58 6.53 5.61 11.01
C ASN A 58 6.10 4.67 9.88
N GLY A 59 4.92 4.87 9.29
CA GLY A 59 4.51 4.02 8.17
C GLY A 59 3.09 4.23 7.70
N SER A 60 2.67 3.33 6.84
CA SER A 60 1.34 3.31 6.24
C SER A 60 0.94 1.86 5.97
N LEU A 61 -0.32 1.54 6.23
CA LEU A 61 -0.97 0.31 5.78
C LEU A 61 -2.11 0.68 4.86
N PHE A 62 -2.13 0.06 3.68
CA PHE A 62 -3.25 0.08 2.77
C PHE A 62 -3.75 -1.36 2.63
N ALA A 63 -4.96 -1.62 3.11
CA ALA A 63 -5.54 -2.95 3.17
C ALA A 63 -6.75 -3.02 2.25
N PRO A 64 -6.58 -3.43 0.97
CA PRO A 64 -7.69 -3.72 0.09
C PRO A 64 -8.48 -4.94 0.59
N LEU A 65 -9.80 -4.85 0.51
CA LEU A 65 -10.76 -5.88 0.89
C LEU A 65 -11.89 -5.89 -0.13
N SER A 66 -12.00 -6.97 -0.89
CA SER A 66 -13.13 -7.21 -1.79
C SER A 66 -14.02 -8.31 -1.23
N ASN A 67 -15.32 -8.06 -1.22
CA ASN A 67 -16.35 -9.03 -0.87
C ASN A 67 -17.65 -8.72 -1.63
N LYS A 68 -18.78 -9.32 -1.20
CA LYS A 68 -20.09 -9.09 -1.81
C LYS A 68 -20.55 -7.62 -1.83
N ASP A 69 -19.98 -6.77 -0.97
CA ASP A 69 -20.30 -5.34 -0.87
C ASP A 69 -19.39 -4.49 -1.77
N GLY A 70 -18.50 -5.10 -2.55
CA GLY A 70 -17.53 -4.44 -3.42
C GLY A 70 -16.12 -4.35 -2.81
N LEU A 71 -15.23 -3.66 -3.54
CA LEU A 71 -13.85 -3.41 -3.11
C LEU A 71 -13.79 -2.16 -2.23
N LYS A 72 -13.21 -2.32 -1.04
CA LYS A 72 -12.92 -1.26 -0.09
C LYS A 72 -11.43 -1.21 0.17
N LEU A 73 -10.92 -0.03 0.48
CA LEU A 73 -9.56 0.19 0.90
C LEU A 73 -9.56 0.80 2.30
N VAL A 74 -8.95 0.09 3.25
CA VAL A 74 -8.66 0.66 4.58
C VAL A 74 -7.27 1.26 4.55
N LEU A 75 -7.14 2.51 4.98
CA LEU A 75 -5.87 3.22 5.06
C LEU A 75 -5.57 3.53 6.52
N VAL A 76 -4.35 3.26 6.99
CA VAL A 76 -3.95 3.50 8.37
C VAL A 76 -2.54 4.10 8.42
N GLY A 77 -2.36 5.19 9.18
CA GLY A 77 -1.04 5.67 9.53
C GLY A 77 -0.45 4.82 10.66
N LEU A 78 0.77 4.29 10.49
CA LEU A 78 1.43 3.41 11.47
C LEU A 78 2.54 4.14 12.21
N GLY A 79 2.80 3.79 13.48
CA GLY A 79 3.91 4.39 14.26
C GLY A 79 3.52 5.67 15.02
N ASN A 80 2.34 5.69 15.64
CA ASN A 80 1.82 6.84 16.40
C ASN A 80 1.79 8.16 15.59
N PRO A 81 1.13 8.16 14.42
CA PRO A 81 0.98 9.38 13.62
C PRO A 81 0.23 10.48 14.37
N THR A 82 0.51 11.73 14.02
CA THR A 82 -0.23 12.91 14.48
C THR A 82 -0.81 13.67 13.27
N PRO A 83 -2.16 13.80 13.17
CA PRO A 83 -3.16 13.10 13.99
C PRO A 83 -3.13 11.59 13.75
N LEU A 84 -3.80 10.82 14.63
CA LEU A 84 -4.14 9.44 14.30
C LEU A 84 -4.94 9.44 13.01
N TYR A 85 -4.57 8.55 12.07
CA TYR A 85 -5.18 8.54 10.75
C TYR A 85 -5.69 7.15 10.38
N GLN A 86 -6.98 7.11 10.08
CA GLN A 86 -7.64 5.98 9.45
C GLN A 86 -8.66 6.50 8.42
N SER A 87 -8.72 5.86 7.25
CA SER A 87 -9.75 6.14 6.24
C SER A 87 -10.29 4.84 5.68
N LEU A 88 -11.54 4.89 5.19
CA LEU A 88 -12.19 3.84 4.43
C LEU A 88 -12.66 4.43 3.11
N GLU A 89 -12.14 3.91 2.01
CA GLU A 89 -12.48 4.37 0.66
C GLU A 89 -13.15 3.23 -0.11
N SER A 90 -14.25 3.50 -0.80
CA SER A 90 -14.83 2.55 -1.76
C SER A 90 -14.12 2.69 -3.09
N ILE A 91 -13.73 1.57 -3.68
CA ILE A 91 -13.04 1.52 -4.97
C ILE A 91 -14.01 1.03 -6.04
N ASN A 92 -14.05 1.74 -7.16
CA ASN A 92 -14.79 1.33 -8.34
C ASN A 92 -13.86 0.55 -9.28
N GLY A 93 -14.17 -0.72 -9.52
CA GLY A 93 -13.37 -1.59 -10.37
C GLY A 93 -12.45 -2.53 -9.58
N GLU A 94 -11.74 -3.37 -10.32
CA GLU A 94 -10.87 -4.42 -9.77
C GLU A 94 -9.47 -3.91 -9.46
N GLU A 95 -9.00 -2.90 -10.20
CA GLU A 95 -7.69 -2.30 -10.04
C GLU A 95 -7.73 -1.06 -9.13
N ASN A 96 -6.74 -0.97 -8.25
CA ASN A 96 -6.51 0.16 -7.38
C ASN A 96 -5.03 0.47 -7.30
N ARG A 97 -4.68 1.72 -7.55
CA ARG A 97 -3.32 2.23 -7.50
C ARG A 97 -3.19 3.36 -6.49
N ILE A 98 -2.13 3.26 -5.69
CA ILE A 98 -1.88 4.13 -4.55
C ILE A 98 -0.47 4.69 -4.68
N GLY A 99 -0.35 6.00 -4.90
CA GLY A 99 0.91 6.70 -4.77
C GLY A 99 1.13 7.17 -3.36
N ILE A 100 2.32 6.94 -2.83
CA ILE A 100 2.71 7.38 -1.49
C ILE A 100 3.90 8.29 -1.65
N TYR A 101 3.88 9.42 -0.95
CA TYR A 101 5.01 10.31 -0.90
C TYR A 101 5.28 10.79 0.52
N VAL A 102 6.55 10.74 0.89
CA VAL A 102 7.03 11.04 2.24
C VAL A 102 7.91 12.27 2.16
N ASN A 103 7.54 13.32 2.88
CA ASN A 103 8.42 14.46 3.11
C ASN A 103 9.25 14.19 4.37
N LYS A 104 10.53 13.87 4.18
CA LYS A 104 11.48 13.57 5.25
C LYS A 104 11.78 14.77 6.14
N GLN A 105 11.71 15.99 5.58
CA GLN A 105 11.98 17.23 6.31
C GLN A 105 10.81 17.61 7.24
N THR A 106 9.58 17.62 6.71
CA THR A 106 8.38 17.94 7.49
C THR A 106 7.80 16.73 8.23
N LYS A 107 8.35 15.54 7.98
CA LYS A 107 7.94 14.25 8.56
C LYS A 107 6.50 13.88 8.24
N GLN A 108 6.02 14.29 7.07
CA GLN A 108 4.64 14.09 6.64
C GLN A 108 4.53 12.97 5.60
N ILE A 109 3.45 12.20 5.66
CA ILE A 109 3.07 11.29 4.58
C ILE A 109 1.82 11.82 3.90
N GLY A 110 1.87 11.87 2.58
CA GLY A 110 0.73 12.07 1.71
C GLY A 110 0.53 10.88 0.80
N TYR A 111 -0.65 10.82 0.19
CA TYR A 111 -0.96 9.78 -0.77
C TYR A 111 -1.88 10.27 -1.89
N ILE A 112 -1.87 9.52 -2.98
CA ILE A 112 -2.68 9.68 -4.18
C ILE A 112 -3.43 8.36 -4.34
N LEU A 113 -4.75 8.42 -4.46
CA LEU A 113 -5.59 7.24 -4.65
C LEU A 113 -6.27 7.34 -6.00
N ASN A 114 -5.98 6.40 -6.91
CA ASN A 114 -6.54 6.36 -8.27
C ASN A 114 -6.47 7.72 -8.99
N GLY A 115 -5.30 8.37 -8.91
CA GLY A 115 -5.03 9.68 -9.52
C GLY A 115 -5.55 10.89 -8.74
N VAL A 116 -6.36 10.69 -7.69
CA VAL A 116 -6.83 11.78 -6.84
C VAL A 116 -5.82 12.03 -5.72
N ASN A 117 -5.13 13.18 -5.79
CA ASN A 117 -4.17 13.57 -4.75
C ASN A 117 -4.90 13.98 -3.47
N LYS A 118 -4.64 13.27 -2.37
CA LYS A 118 -5.30 13.48 -1.07
C LYS A 118 -4.49 14.39 -0.15
N GLY A 119 -3.29 14.80 -0.55
CA GLY A 119 -2.41 15.67 0.22
C GLY A 119 -1.70 14.93 1.36
N TYR A 120 -0.90 15.67 2.13
CA TYR A 120 -0.36 15.19 3.40
C TYR A 120 -1.49 14.99 4.41
N LYS A 121 -1.56 13.80 5.02
CA LYS A 121 -2.66 13.44 5.92
C LYS A 121 -2.21 13.25 7.37
N TRP A 122 -0.98 12.78 7.57
CA TRP A 122 -0.43 12.61 8.90
C TRP A 122 1.06 12.91 8.92
N SER A 123 1.57 13.08 10.13
CA SER A 123 2.98 13.38 10.40
C SER A 123 3.52 12.56 11.56
N PHE A 124 4.83 12.57 11.73
CA PHE A 124 5.52 11.84 12.79
C PHE A 124 6.51 12.72 13.55
N SER A 125 6.81 12.32 14.79
CA SER A 125 7.86 12.97 15.58
C SER A 125 9.26 12.60 15.13
N THR A 126 9.43 11.40 14.54
CA THR A 126 10.71 10.88 14.07
C THR A 126 10.86 11.00 12.55
N PRO A 127 12.09 11.21 12.03
CA PRO A 127 12.33 11.28 10.59
C PRO A 127 12.25 9.89 9.93
N PHE A 128 11.94 9.88 8.63
CA PHE A 128 12.01 8.69 7.76
C PHE A 128 13.43 8.53 7.20
N ASN A 129 14.22 7.66 7.82
CA ASN A 129 15.62 7.41 7.39
C ASN A 129 15.76 6.13 6.58
N ASP A 130 14.87 5.18 6.80
CA ASP A 130 14.80 3.92 6.09
C ASP A 130 13.36 3.59 5.70
N ILE A 131 13.22 2.61 4.82
CA ILE A 131 11.93 2.06 4.45
C ILE A 131 12.02 0.56 4.20
N GLY A 132 11.02 -0.16 4.70
CA GLY A 132 10.77 -1.56 4.41
C GLY A 132 9.32 -1.73 3.95
N PHE A 133 9.09 -2.77 3.15
CA PHE A 133 7.81 -3.07 2.51
C PHE A 133 7.35 -4.50 2.84
N ILE A 134 6.05 -4.65 3.06
CA ILE A 134 5.38 -5.94 3.22
C ILE A 134 4.16 -5.94 2.30
N LEU A 135 4.11 -6.91 1.40
CA LEU A 135 2.94 -7.18 0.56
C LEU A 135 2.44 -8.59 0.84
N MET A 136 1.17 -8.69 1.20
CA MET A 136 0.48 -9.95 1.45
C MET A 136 -0.89 -9.91 0.81
N ASN A 137 -1.39 -11.06 0.37
CA ASN A 137 -2.79 -11.23 -0.01
C ASN A 137 -3.30 -12.61 0.44
N GLY A 138 -4.61 -12.74 0.45
CA GLY A 138 -5.29 -13.97 0.83
C GLY A 138 -6.74 -13.96 0.37
N PHE A 139 -7.35 -15.14 0.40
CA PHE A 139 -8.73 -15.34 0.00
C PHE A 139 -9.40 -16.38 0.91
N THR A 140 -10.72 -16.29 1.04
CA THR A 140 -11.51 -17.24 1.83
C THR A 140 -12.94 -17.33 1.30
N GLY A 141 -13.68 -18.37 1.69
CA GLY A 141 -15.10 -18.52 1.39
C GLY A 141 -15.44 -18.98 -0.03
N PHE A 142 -14.45 -19.29 -0.87
CA PHE A 142 -14.67 -19.77 -2.24
C PHE A 142 -15.07 -21.24 -2.26
N ALA A 143 -16.27 -21.52 -2.76
CA ALA A 143 -16.68 -22.88 -3.11
C ALA A 143 -16.01 -23.34 -4.41
N SER A 144 -15.85 -24.64 -4.60
CA SER A 144 -15.18 -25.21 -5.78
C SER A 144 -15.86 -24.87 -7.11
N ASN A 145 -17.14 -24.51 -7.09
CA ASN A 145 -17.94 -24.10 -8.25
C ASN A 145 -18.11 -22.58 -8.36
N SER A 146 -17.37 -21.80 -7.58
CA SER A 146 -17.44 -20.34 -7.65
C SER A 146 -17.04 -19.85 -9.05
N PRO A 147 -17.79 -18.91 -9.66
CA PRO A 147 -17.44 -18.32 -10.95
C PRO A 147 -16.21 -17.40 -10.86
N LYS A 148 -15.70 -17.15 -9.65
CA LYS A 148 -14.54 -16.29 -9.37
C LYS A 148 -13.24 -17.10 -9.18
N ILE A 149 -13.32 -18.43 -9.24
CA ILE A 149 -12.12 -19.27 -9.34
C ILE A 149 -11.39 -18.94 -10.64
N GLY A 150 -10.09 -18.65 -10.53
CA GLY A 150 -9.26 -18.24 -11.67
C GLY A 150 -9.21 -16.73 -11.92
N SER A 151 -9.93 -15.91 -11.14
CA SER A 151 -9.74 -14.47 -11.15
C SER A 151 -8.31 -14.08 -10.74
N GLU A 152 -7.80 -13.00 -11.32
CA GLU A 152 -6.51 -12.44 -10.97
C GLU A 152 -6.55 -11.79 -9.57
N VAL A 153 -5.50 -12.04 -8.79
CA VAL A 153 -5.23 -11.36 -7.52
C VAL A 153 -3.77 -10.95 -7.50
N THR A 154 -3.50 -9.65 -7.58
CA THR A 154 -2.12 -9.13 -7.59
C THR A 154 -1.94 -8.01 -6.58
N MET A 155 -0.73 -7.93 -6.06
CA MET A 155 -0.23 -6.85 -5.22
C MET A 155 1.18 -6.56 -5.70
N GLU A 156 1.43 -5.34 -6.16
CA GLU A 156 2.69 -4.92 -6.74
C GLU A 156 3.21 -3.68 -6.02
N LEU A 157 4.52 -3.68 -5.74
CA LEU A 157 5.26 -2.50 -5.32
C LEU A 157 6.03 -1.95 -6.53
N ILE A 158 5.83 -0.67 -6.80
CA ILE A 158 6.43 0.06 -7.91
C ILE A 158 7.35 1.14 -7.33
N THR A 159 8.65 0.97 -7.55
CA THR A 159 9.71 1.82 -7.00
C THR A 159 10.60 2.44 -8.06
N ASP A 160 10.49 2.00 -9.30
CA ASP A 160 11.20 2.54 -10.46
C ASP A 160 10.51 3.83 -10.91
N HIS A 161 11.21 4.97 -10.85
CA HIS A 161 10.66 6.27 -11.25
C HIS A 161 9.99 6.25 -12.63
N SER A 162 10.52 5.48 -13.59
CA SER A 162 10.00 5.42 -14.96
C SER A 162 8.62 4.74 -15.06
N LYS A 163 8.19 4.05 -14.00
CA LYS A 163 6.91 3.33 -13.92
C LYS A 163 5.90 4.01 -12.99
N LEU A 164 6.31 5.04 -12.26
CA LEU A 164 5.39 5.82 -11.43
C LEU A 164 4.46 6.62 -12.34
N GLN A 165 3.16 6.58 -12.05
CA GLN A 165 2.14 7.16 -12.93
C GLN A 165 1.65 8.51 -12.45
N TYR A 166 1.80 8.82 -11.17
CA TYR A 166 1.22 10.04 -10.61
C TYR A 166 2.20 11.20 -10.58
N GLN A 167 1.63 12.40 -10.50
CA GLN A 167 2.39 13.63 -10.31
C GLN A 167 2.58 13.89 -8.82
N TYR A 168 3.84 14.09 -8.44
CA TYR A 168 4.26 14.32 -7.06
C TYR A 168 4.66 15.78 -6.83
N PRO A 169 4.78 16.23 -5.56
CA PRO A 169 5.31 17.56 -5.26
C PRO A 169 6.69 17.79 -5.90
N SER A 170 7.01 19.05 -6.21
CA SER A 170 8.30 19.41 -6.81
C SER A 170 9.49 18.94 -5.95
N GLY A 171 10.53 18.43 -6.61
CA GLY A 171 11.72 17.89 -5.94
C GLY A 171 11.55 16.48 -5.36
N THR A 172 10.49 15.76 -5.75
CA THR A 172 10.32 14.36 -5.39
C THR A 172 11.27 13.47 -6.19
N THR A 173 11.84 12.47 -5.51
CA THR A 173 12.59 11.38 -6.15
C THR A 173 11.95 10.04 -5.86
N ASP A 174 12.30 9.02 -6.63
CA ASP A 174 12.02 7.64 -6.23
C ASP A 174 12.84 7.24 -4.99
N ILE A 175 12.68 5.99 -4.54
CA ILE A 175 13.41 5.45 -3.39
C ILE A 175 14.91 5.23 -3.65
N CYS A 176 15.37 5.36 -4.90
CA CYS A 176 16.77 5.27 -5.30
C CYS A 176 17.41 6.66 -5.49
N GLY A 177 16.63 7.74 -5.44
CA GLY A 177 17.09 9.11 -5.59
C GLY A 177 17.01 9.67 -7.01
N ASN A 178 16.33 8.98 -7.94
CA ASN A 178 16.08 9.51 -9.28
C ASN A 178 14.90 10.48 -9.25
N THR A 179 15.03 11.64 -9.90
CA THR A 179 13.95 12.63 -10.01
C THR A 179 12.75 12.06 -10.78
N ILE A 180 11.54 12.38 -10.31
CA ILE A 180 10.25 12.04 -10.93
C ILE A 180 9.64 13.30 -11.54
#